data_AF-A0A358XJC9-F1
#
_entry.id   AF-A0A358XJC9-F1
#
_cell.length_a   1.000
_cell.length_b   1.000
_cell.length_c   1.000
_cell.angle_alpha   90.00
_cell.angle_beta   90.00
_cell.angle_gamma   90.00
#
_symmetry.space_group_name_H-M   'P 1'
#
loop_
_entity.id
_entity.type
_entity.pdbx_description
1 polymer ?
#
loop_
_entity_poly.entity_id
_entity_poly.type
_entity_poly.pdbx_seq_one_letter_code
_entity_poly.pdbx_strand_id
1 'polypeptide(L)'
;MPIYDGKVDLRVVTSPLYTLDVKANKANFIPDTLWQTSVSLADVAEKEIVLPDSIFPADIGLTFRAIGTYLSSDNERIERSLDLNILNSEKEIRIAVKDGHAELKYFEKGVAMPTTAQLMKLGEHREMLKTENLSLPNLVSIPWQAEEIVVKSNGLSKSVYLEDQEQAQLNYRFYRTADSVILHVNNPAMIPFWYRVHRAGRTIASGYHTTLNSKFLARGKDGYSMEITYLFGGKSKVIQEELPYVEKNLNLAVNTATTVYPGQKADV
;
A
#
# COMPACT_ATOMS: atom_id res chain seq x y z
N MET A 1 -18.36 -16.10 -25.99
CA MET A 1 -19.22 -17.29 -26.19
C MET A 1 -20.07 -17.44 -24.94
N PRO A 2 -21.38 -17.70 -25.05
CA PRO A 2 -22.20 -18.00 -23.89
C PRO A 2 -21.74 -19.35 -23.31
N ILE A 3 -21.52 -19.38 -22.00
CA ILE A 3 -21.10 -20.58 -21.30
C ILE A 3 -22.38 -21.34 -20.91
N TYR A 4 -22.61 -22.49 -21.54
CA TYR A 4 -23.70 -23.39 -21.19
C TYR A 4 -23.27 -24.24 -19.99
N ASP A 5 -24.04 -24.16 -18.90
CA ASP A 5 -23.90 -24.94 -17.64
C ASP A 5 -22.76 -24.60 -16.69
N GLY A 6 -22.30 -23.35 -16.70
CA GLY A 6 -21.37 -22.83 -15.69
C GLY A 6 -21.97 -22.81 -14.27
N LYS A 7 -21.39 -23.55 -13.33
CA LYS A 7 -21.75 -23.49 -11.90
C LYS A 7 -20.66 -22.77 -11.11
N VAL A 8 -21.07 -21.83 -10.27
CA VAL A 8 -20.18 -21.18 -9.29
C VAL A 8 -20.56 -21.63 -7.89
N ASP A 9 -19.61 -22.25 -7.21
CA ASP A 9 -19.68 -22.50 -5.77
C ASP A 9 -19.04 -21.33 -5.04
N LEU A 10 -19.84 -20.62 -4.24
CA LEU A 10 -19.40 -19.48 -3.46
C LEU A 10 -19.26 -19.90 -1.99
N ARG A 11 -18.11 -19.60 -1.39
CA ARG A 11 -17.83 -19.82 0.03
C ARG A 11 -17.39 -18.52 0.68
N VAL A 12 -17.97 -18.21 1.82
CA VAL A 12 -17.57 -17.08 2.66
C VAL A 12 -16.86 -17.67 3.88
N VAL A 13 -15.57 -17.39 4.00
CA VAL A 13 -14.72 -17.92 5.07
C VAL A 13 -14.13 -16.80 5.90
N THR A 14 -13.89 -17.04 7.17
CA THR A 14 -13.14 -16.10 8.00
C THR A 14 -11.70 -16.02 7.50
N SER A 15 -11.12 -14.82 7.49
CA SER A 15 -9.71 -14.68 7.13
C SER A 15 -8.84 -14.91 8.37
N PRO A 16 -7.78 -15.74 8.31
CA PRO A 16 -6.86 -15.94 9.42
C PRO A 16 -5.97 -14.72 9.69
N LEU A 17 -6.02 -13.69 8.82
CA LEU A 17 -5.24 -12.46 8.93
C LEU A 17 -5.94 -11.48 9.88
N TYR A 18 -5.59 -11.64 11.16
CA TYR A 18 -5.80 -10.76 12.31
C TYR A 18 -6.44 -9.38 12.06
N THR A 19 -7.64 -9.20 12.62
CA THR A 19 -8.00 -8.14 13.59
C THR A 19 -9.42 -8.43 14.07
N LEU A 20 -9.53 -9.29 15.09
CA LEU A 20 -10.76 -9.41 15.87
C LEU A 20 -10.83 -8.20 16.79
N ASP A 21 -11.48 -7.12 16.34
CA ASP A 21 -11.85 -6.04 17.25
C ASP A 21 -13.09 -6.46 18.03
N VAL A 22 -12.88 -7.40 18.95
CA VAL A 22 -13.91 -7.99 19.80
C VAL A 22 -13.95 -7.16 21.07
N LYS A 23 -15.11 -6.56 21.37
CA LYS A 23 -15.37 -6.07 22.73
C LYS A 23 -15.23 -7.28 23.65
N ALA A 24 -14.17 -7.29 24.47
CA ALA A 24 -13.92 -8.32 25.47
C ALA A 24 -15.19 -8.48 26.31
N ASN A 25 -15.90 -9.61 26.10
CA ASN A 25 -16.90 -10.24 26.99
C ASN A 25 -18.03 -11.03 26.27
N LYS A 26 -18.00 -11.25 24.95
CA LYS A 26 -18.99 -12.13 24.27
C LYS A 26 -18.41 -12.95 23.11
N ALA A 27 -17.31 -13.68 23.32
CA ALA A 27 -16.78 -14.55 22.28
C ALA A 27 -17.68 -15.79 22.11
N ASN A 28 -18.67 -15.67 21.21
CA ASN A 28 -19.35 -16.83 20.61
C ASN A 28 -18.39 -17.49 19.61
N PHE A 29 -18.51 -18.81 19.43
CA PHE A 29 -17.79 -19.55 18.40
C PHE A 29 -18.03 -18.92 17.02
N ILE A 30 -16.95 -18.54 16.33
CA ILE A 30 -16.98 -18.07 14.94
C ILE A 30 -16.50 -19.24 14.06
N PRO A 31 -17.34 -19.80 13.18
CA PRO A 31 -16.92 -20.89 12.31
C PRO A 31 -15.97 -20.40 11.22
N ASP A 32 -15.07 -21.27 10.76
CA ASP A 32 -14.14 -20.98 9.66
C ASP A 32 -14.87 -20.69 8.33
N THR A 33 -16.04 -21.29 8.14
CA THR A 33 -16.93 -21.03 7.00
C THR A 33 -18.23 -20.43 7.53
N LEU A 34 -18.51 -19.19 7.14
CA LEU A 34 -19.70 -18.43 7.54
C LEU A 34 -20.91 -18.81 6.67
N TRP A 35 -20.66 -19.06 5.39
CA TRP A 35 -21.73 -19.33 4.43
C TRP A 35 -21.21 -20.04 3.18
N GLN A 36 -22.08 -20.84 2.57
CA GLN A 36 -21.81 -21.48 1.29
C GLN A 36 -23.08 -21.53 0.47
N THR A 37 -22.97 -21.25 -0.83
CA THR A 37 -24.06 -21.41 -1.80
C THR A 37 -23.53 -21.85 -3.14
N SER A 38 -24.43 -22.37 -3.98
CA SER A 38 -24.17 -22.74 -5.36
C SER A 38 -25.08 -21.93 -6.26
N VAL A 39 -24.50 -21.24 -7.25
CA VAL A 39 -25.23 -20.39 -8.18
C VAL A 39 -25.00 -20.89 -9.60
N SER A 40 -26.09 -21.17 -10.31
CA SER A 40 -26.04 -21.39 -11.75
C SER A 40 -25.90 -20.06 -12.49
N LEU A 41 -24.95 -20.01 -13.42
CA LEU A 41 -24.75 -18.93 -14.39
C LEU A 41 -25.43 -19.23 -15.74
N ALA A 42 -26.36 -20.19 -15.79
CA ALA A 42 -27.12 -20.46 -17.01
C ALA A 42 -27.73 -19.17 -17.56
N ASP A 43 -27.42 -18.89 -18.82
CA ASP A 43 -27.94 -17.78 -19.64
C ASP A 43 -27.62 -16.36 -19.16
N VAL A 44 -26.72 -16.17 -18.18
CA VAL A 44 -26.32 -14.84 -17.70
C VAL A 44 -24.80 -14.70 -17.61
N ALA A 45 -24.27 -13.57 -18.10
CA ALA A 45 -22.84 -13.26 -17.99
C ALA A 45 -22.45 -12.77 -16.58
N GLU A 46 -23.39 -12.16 -15.87
CA GLU A 46 -23.19 -11.55 -14.55
C GLU A 46 -24.37 -11.88 -13.63
N LYS A 47 -24.07 -12.06 -12.33
CA LYS A 47 -25.08 -12.31 -11.31
C LYS A 47 -24.69 -11.65 -10.00
N GLU A 48 -25.60 -10.86 -9.46
CA GLU A 48 -25.44 -10.24 -8.14
C GLU A 48 -25.81 -11.25 -7.05
N ILE A 49 -24.99 -11.33 -6.00
CA ILE A 49 -25.21 -12.21 -4.86
C ILE A 49 -25.22 -11.35 -3.60
N VAL A 50 -26.34 -11.35 -2.89
CA VAL A 50 -26.49 -10.68 -1.61
C VAL A 50 -26.09 -11.65 -0.50
N LEU A 51 -25.11 -11.24 0.32
CA LEU A 51 -24.74 -11.99 1.52
C LEU A 51 -25.77 -11.73 2.62
N PRO A 52 -26.40 -12.76 3.21
CA PRO A 52 -27.37 -12.55 4.28
C PRO A 52 -26.68 -12.06 5.55
N ASP A 53 -27.18 -10.99 6.18
CA ASP A 53 -26.58 -10.44 7.42
C ASP A 53 -26.47 -11.48 8.55
N SER A 54 -27.37 -12.47 8.58
CA SER A 54 -27.43 -13.53 9.59
C SER A 54 -26.22 -14.47 9.62
N ILE A 55 -25.39 -14.47 8.56
CA ILE A 55 -24.18 -15.31 8.51
C ILE A 55 -23.05 -14.72 9.36
N PHE A 56 -23.18 -13.46 9.77
CA PHE A 56 -22.16 -12.73 10.49
C PHE A 56 -22.51 -12.66 11.99
N PRO A 57 -21.54 -12.92 12.88
CA PRO A 57 -21.74 -12.73 14.31
C PRO A 57 -22.08 -11.27 14.63
N ALA A 58 -23.10 -11.06 15.46
CA ALA A 58 -23.46 -9.73 15.93
C ALA A 58 -22.35 -9.11 16.80
N ASP A 59 -22.23 -7.78 16.77
CA ASP A 59 -21.31 -6.98 17.59
C ASP A 59 -19.81 -7.30 17.43
N ILE A 60 -19.40 -7.98 16.34
CA ILE A 60 -18.01 -8.34 16.06
C ILE A 60 -17.59 -7.77 14.71
N GLY A 61 -16.37 -7.22 14.69
CA GLY A 61 -15.71 -6.77 13.49
C GLY A 61 -14.94 -7.95 12.92
N LEU A 62 -15.15 -8.24 11.65
CA LEU A 62 -14.71 -9.49 11.05
C LEU A 62 -14.17 -9.26 9.64
N THR A 63 -12.91 -9.59 9.43
CA THR A 63 -12.32 -9.78 8.11
C THR A 63 -12.73 -11.15 7.58
N PHE A 64 -13.25 -11.20 6.37
CA PHE A 64 -13.69 -12.42 5.71
C PHE A 64 -13.31 -12.41 4.24
N ARG A 65 -13.28 -13.60 3.63
CA ARG A 65 -12.98 -13.79 2.22
C ARG A 65 -14.16 -14.45 1.53
N ALA A 66 -14.63 -13.84 0.46
CA ALA A 66 -15.56 -14.46 -0.47
C ALA A 66 -14.75 -15.18 -1.56
N ILE A 67 -14.93 -16.50 -1.69
CA ILE A 67 -14.21 -17.36 -2.63
C ILE A 67 -15.23 -17.95 -3.60
N GLY A 68 -15.15 -17.54 -4.87
CA GLY A 68 -15.95 -18.12 -5.95
C GLY A 68 -15.12 -19.16 -6.70
N THR A 69 -15.61 -20.39 -6.75
CA THR A 69 -15.05 -21.49 -7.53
C THR A 69 -15.98 -21.80 -8.69
N TYR A 70 -15.53 -21.51 -9.91
CA TYR A 70 -16.21 -21.85 -11.14
C TYR A 70 -15.69 -23.20 -11.65
N LEU A 71 -16.62 -24.06 -12.07
CA LEU A 71 -16.33 -25.31 -12.76
C LEU A 71 -17.01 -25.30 -14.14
N SER A 72 -16.23 -25.40 -15.21
CA SER A 72 -16.76 -25.59 -16.56
C SER A 72 -17.04 -27.05 -16.87
N SER A 73 -17.77 -27.27 -17.97
CA SER A 73 -18.14 -28.59 -18.50
C SER A 73 -16.94 -29.44 -18.95
N ASP A 74 -15.78 -28.83 -19.19
CA ASP A 74 -14.50 -29.50 -19.48
C ASP A 74 -13.64 -29.77 -18.23
N ASN A 75 -14.21 -29.62 -17.03
CA ASN A 75 -13.56 -29.76 -15.72
C ASN A 75 -12.44 -28.74 -15.44
N GLU A 76 -12.37 -27.61 -16.15
CA GLU A 76 -11.51 -26.52 -15.69
C GLU A 76 -12.08 -25.87 -14.42
N ARG A 77 -11.20 -25.69 -13.43
CA ARG A 77 -11.52 -25.05 -12.15
C ARG A 77 -10.87 -23.67 -12.13
N ILE A 78 -11.69 -22.63 -12.03
CA ILE A 78 -11.23 -21.24 -11.86
C ILE A 78 -11.67 -20.75 -10.48
N GLU A 79 -10.71 -20.31 -9.67
CA GLU A 79 -10.99 -19.76 -8.34
C GLU A 79 -10.64 -18.27 -8.29
N ARG A 80 -11.54 -17.47 -7.72
CA ARG A 80 -11.33 -16.05 -7.46
C ARG A 80 -11.73 -15.74 -6.02
N SER A 81 -10.99 -14.84 -5.38
CA SER A 81 -11.25 -14.44 -4.00
C SER A 81 -11.28 -12.93 -3.85
N LEU A 82 -12.14 -12.45 -2.94
CA LEU A 82 -12.24 -11.05 -2.53
C LEU A 82 -12.19 -10.96 -1.01
N ASP A 83 -11.25 -10.17 -0.49
CA ASP A 83 -11.12 -9.88 0.94
C ASP A 83 -12.00 -8.68 1.33
N LEU A 84 -12.81 -8.84 2.37
CA LEU A 84 -13.83 -7.90 2.83
C LEU A 84 -13.84 -7.81 4.36
N ASN A 85 -14.40 -6.72 4.90
CA ASN A 85 -14.45 -6.47 6.34
C ASN A 85 -15.85 -6.04 6.78
N ILE A 86 -16.32 -6.57 7.91
CA ILE A 86 -17.42 -6.02 8.70
C ILE A 86 -16.85 -5.23 9.86
N LEU A 87 -17.42 -4.06 10.11
CA LEU A 87 -17.03 -3.20 11.22
C LEU A 87 -17.89 -3.53 12.45
N ASN A 88 -17.26 -3.64 13.62
CA ASN A 88 -17.93 -3.81 14.93
C ASN A 88 -18.60 -2.52 15.45
N SER A 89 -18.46 -1.43 14.72
CA SER A 89 -18.84 -0.09 15.12
C SER A 89 -19.49 0.59 13.94
N GLU A 90 -20.63 1.21 14.20
CA GLU A 90 -21.24 2.11 13.23
C GLU A 90 -20.37 3.35 12.98
N LYS A 91 -19.41 3.64 13.86
CA LYS A 91 -18.56 4.82 13.81
C LYS A 91 -17.11 4.43 13.57
N GLU A 92 -16.42 5.14 12.67
CA GLU A 92 -15.03 4.87 12.34
C GLU A 92 -14.26 6.18 12.08
N ILE A 93 -12.99 6.21 12.47
CA ILE A 93 -12.03 7.22 12.01
C ILE A 93 -11.06 6.54 11.03
N ARG A 94 -10.92 7.09 9.82
CA ARG A 94 -9.92 6.68 8.83
C ARG A 94 -8.84 7.73 8.71
N ILE A 95 -7.60 7.25 8.64
CA ILE A 95 -6.39 8.06 8.47
C ILE A 95 -5.66 7.47 7.26
N ALA A 96 -5.49 8.27 6.21
CA ALA A 96 -4.70 7.88 5.03
C ALA A 96 -3.51 8.82 4.90
N VAL A 97 -2.30 8.26 4.90
CA VAL A 97 -1.05 9.03 4.83
C VAL A 97 -0.46 8.96 3.44
N LYS A 98 -0.21 10.13 2.84
CA LYS A 98 0.40 10.23 1.52
C LYS A 98 1.08 11.58 1.33
N ASP A 99 2.24 11.59 0.71
CA ASP A 99 2.93 12.81 0.26
C ASP A 99 3.13 13.83 1.38
N GLY A 100 3.46 13.38 2.60
CA GLY A 100 3.66 14.22 3.79
C GLY A 100 2.38 14.76 4.43
N HIS A 101 1.22 14.27 4.01
CA HIS A 101 -0.09 14.68 4.50
C HIS A 101 -0.86 13.49 5.05
N ALA A 102 -1.72 13.75 6.04
CA ALA A 102 -2.70 12.80 6.53
C ALA A 102 -4.10 13.31 6.17
N GLU A 103 -4.83 12.52 5.38
CA GLU A 103 -6.26 12.70 5.17
C GLU A 103 -7.01 12.02 6.33
N LEU A 104 -7.81 12.81 7.04
CA LEU A 104 -8.54 12.40 8.22
C LEU A 104 -10.03 12.44 7.92
N LYS A 105 -10.73 11.33 8.12
CA LYS A 105 -12.17 11.21 7.88
C LYS A 105 -12.85 10.49 9.03
N TYR A 106 -14.07 10.90 9.34
CA TYR A 106 -14.94 10.23 10.27
C TYR A 106 -16.17 9.72 9.52
N PHE A 107 -16.60 8.50 9.84
CA PHE A 107 -17.72 7.83 9.20
C PHE A 107 -18.74 7.42 10.25
N GLU A 108 -20.02 7.55 9.91
CA GLU A 108 -21.13 6.88 10.59
C GLU A 108 -21.90 6.03 9.58
N LYS A 109 -22.05 4.74 9.86
CA LYS A 109 -22.67 3.73 8.97
C LYS A 109 -22.08 3.74 7.56
N GLY A 110 -20.76 3.92 7.47
CA GLY A 110 -20.02 3.98 6.21
C GLY A 110 -20.16 5.31 5.45
N VAL A 111 -20.93 6.28 5.96
CA VAL A 111 -21.10 7.61 5.35
C VAL A 111 -20.17 8.60 6.04
N ALA A 112 -19.40 9.36 5.26
CA ALA A 112 -18.50 10.38 5.80
C ALA A 112 -19.31 11.52 6.44
N MET A 113 -19.03 11.84 7.70
CA MET A 113 -19.77 12.84 8.46
C MET A 113 -18.83 13.91 9.03
N PRO A 114 -19.24 15.19 9.00
CA PRO A 114 -18.47 16.25 9.63
C PRO A 114 -18.55 16.12 11.15
N THR A 115 -17.41 16.30 11.83
CA THR A 115 -17.33 16.26 13.28
C THR A 115 -16.12 17.05 13.79
N THR A 116 -16.10 17.41 15.06
CA THR A 116 -14.90 17.94 15.71
C THR A 116 -13.98 16.80 16.13
N ALA A 117 -12.67 17.01 16.00
CA ALA A 117 -11.67 16.04 16.41
C ALA A 117 -10.47 16.74 17.06
N GLN A 118 -9.82 15.99 17.95
CA GLN A 118 -8.50 16.34 18.47
C GLN A 118 -7.47 15.51 17.72
N LEU A 119 -6.49 16.19 17.11
CA LEU A 119 -5.35 15.61 16.45
C LEU A 119 -4.11 15.78 17.33
N MET A 120 -3.41 14.68 17.58
CA MET A 120 -2.15 14.64 18.32
C MET A 120 -1.08 14.09 17.38
N LYS A 121 0.04 14.79 17.26
CA LYS A 121 1.23 14.38 16.52
C LYS A 121 2.32 14.08 17.53
N LEU A 122 2.78 12.83 17.55
CA LEU A 122 3.73 12.34 18.52
C LEU A 122 5.06 12.04 17.82
N GLY A 123 6.17 12.40 18.46
CA GLY A 123 7.52 12.06 18.05
C GLY A 123 8.03 10.84 18.79
N GLU A 124 9.35 10.68 18.77
CA GLU A 124 10.04 9.57 19.44
C GLU A 124 9.67 9.50 20.93
N HIS A 125 9.52 8.28 21.45
CA HIS A 125 9.14 8.04 22.85
C HIS A 125 7.81 8.70 23.28
N ARG A 126 6.89 8.91 22.32
CA ARG A 126 5.59 9.59 22.54
C ARG A 126 5.72 11.04 22.99
N GLU A 127 6.82 11.71 22.64
CA GLU A 127 6.92 13.16 22.82
C GLU A 127 5.78 13.88 22.09
N MET A 128 5.13 14.82 22.76
CA MET A 128 4.05 15.59 22.16
C MET A 128 4.60 16.71 21.27
N LEU A 129 4.67 16.48 19.96
CA LEU A 129 5.13 17.50 19.01
C LEU A 129 4.07 18.60 18.81
N LYS A 130 2.80 18.19 18.67
CA LYS A 130 1.68 19.11 18.49
C LYS A 130 0.35 18.48 18.87
N THR A 131 -0.54 19.28 19.44
CA THR A 131 -1.96 18.94 19.61
C THR A 131 -2.82 20.08 19.08
N GLU A 132 -3.83 19.75 18.28
CA GLU A 132 -4.74 20.72 17.68
C GLU A 132 -6.17 20.19 17.58
N ASN A 133 -7.16 21.08 17.75
CA ASN A 133 -8.56 20.76 17.49
C ASN A 133 -8.91 21.19 16.07
N LEU A 134 -9.62 20.34 15.33
CA LEU A 134 -9.98 20.56 13.93
C LEU A 134 -11.36 19.97 13.61
N SER A 135 -11.92 20.33 12.45
CA SER A 135 -13.10 19.66 11.90
C SER A 135 -12.67 18.58 10.91
N LEU A 136 -13.29 17.41 10.98
CA LEU A 136 -13.21 16.35 9.97
C LEU A 136 -14.33 16.56 8.93
N PRO A 137 -14.13 16.15 7.65
CA PRO A 137 -12.87 15.68 7.09
C PRO A 137 -11.82 16.79 7.01
N ASN A 138 -10.53 16.42 7.11
CA ASN A 138 -9.43 17.38 7.04
C ASN A 138 -8.19 16.78 6.37
N LEU A 139 -7.37 17.63 5.77
CA LEU A 139 -6.05 17.27 5.25
C LEU A 139 -5.00 18.05 6.02
N VAL A 140 -4.12 17.34 6.74
CA VAL A 140 -3.13 17.97 7.62
C VAL A 140 -1.71 17.59 7.21
N SER A 141 -0.79 18.55 7.26
CA SER A 141 0.63 18.27 7.07
C SER A 141 1.21 17.53 8.27
N ILE A 142 2.08 16.57 7.98
CA ILE A 142 2.76 15.72 8.94
C ILE A 142 4.19 16.25 9.13
N PRO A 143 4.60 16.60 10.37
CA PRO A 143 6.00 16.88 10.65
C PRO A 143 6.86 15.65 10.37
N TRP A 144 8.02 15.83 9.73
CA TRP A 144 8.93 14.72 9.40
C TRP A 144 9.48 14.00 10.64
N GLN A 145 9.48 14.66 11.81
CA GLN A 145 9.86 14.08 13.11
C GLN A 145 8.78 13.18 13.71
N ALA A 146 7.54 13.22 13.20
CA ALA A 146 6.45 12.46 13.79
C ALA A 146 6.68 10.96 13.60
N GLU A 147 6.41 10.21 14.65
CA GLU A 147 6.38 8.74 14.69
C GLU A 147 4.93 8.25 14.59
N GLU A 148 4.01 8.92 15.28
CA GLU A 148 2.61 8.49 15.41
C GLU A 148 1.66 9.68 15.25
N ILE A 149 0.53 9.44 14.60
CA ILE A 149 -0.61 10.35 14.58
C ILE A 149 -1.77 9.70 15.31
N VAL A 150 -2.39 10.43 16.24
CA VAL A 150 -3.58 10.00 16.97
C VAL A 150 -4.71 10.98 16.72
N VAL A 151 -5.88 10.47 16.32
CA VAL A 151 -7.10 11.25 16.11
C VAL A 151 -8.18 10.75 17.05
N LYS A 152 -8.77 11.67 17.81
CA LYS A 152 -9.88 11.40 18.72
C LYS A 152 -11.11 12.19 18.32
N SER A 153 -12.26 11.53 18.20
CA SER A 153 -13.54 12.18 17.92
C SER A 153 -14.70 11.30 18.38
N ASN A 154 -15.75 11.89 18.95
CA ASN A 154 -16.98 11.20 19.33
C ASN A 154 -16.78 9.91 20.16
N GLY A 155 -15.78 9.90 21.05
CA GLY A 155 -15.43 8.75 21.89
C GLY A 155 -14.57 7.68 21.19
N LEU A 156 -14.28 7.84 19.90
CA LEU A 156 -13.31 7.02 19.17
C LEU A 156 -11.90 7.58 19.29
N SER A 157 -10.93 6.68 19.22
CA SER A 157 -9.51 6.99 19.11
C SER A 157 -8.90 6.09 18.04
N LYS A 158 -8.27 6.67 17.03
CA LYS A 158 -7.52 5.93 16.01
C LYS A 158 -6.10 6.46 15.97
N SER A 159 -5.13 5.56 15.90
CA SER A 159 -3.74 5.91 15.66
C SER A 159 -3.17 5.21 14.43
N VAL A 160 -2.14 5.84 13.85
CA VAL A 160 -1.32 5.30 12.78
C VAL A 160 0.14 5.58 13.10
N TYR A 161 0.96 4.53 13.09
CA TYR A 161 2.41 4.64 13.09
C TYR A 161 2.87 4.98 11.67
N LEU A 162 3.64 6.04 11.53
CA LEU A 162 4.07 6.55 10.23
C LEU A 162 5.13 5.64 9.60
N GLU A 163 5.85 4.86 10.40
CA GLU A 163 6.78 3.85 9.88
C GLU A 163 6.11 2.78 9.02
N ASP A 164 4.85 2.42 9.31
CA ASP A 164 4.08 1.45 8.53
C ASP A 164 3.54 2.04 7.22
N GLN A 165 3.66 3.37 7.05
CA GLN A 165 3.21 4.09 5.88
C GLN A 165 4.35 4.24 4.86
N GLU A 166 5.06 3.14 4.59
CA GLU A 166 6.28 3.09 3.78
C GLU A 166 6.09 3.43 2.29
N GLN A 167 4.86 3.67 1.82
CA GLN A 167 4.66 4.20 0.47
C GLN A 167 5.48 5.49 0.34
N ALA A 168 6.50 5.39 -0.53
CA ALA A 168 7.73 6.18 -0.44
C ALA A 168 7.47 7.68 -0.39
N GLN A 169 7.49 8.23 0.82
CA GLN A 169 7.37 9.67 1.09
C GLN A 169 8.55 10.46 0.53
N LEU A 170 9.66 9.76 0.28
CA LEU A 170 10.85 10.22 -0.42
C LEU A 170 11.25 9.15 -1.44
N ASN A 171 11.29 9.54 -2.70
CA ASN A 171 11.74 8.74 -3.83
C ASN A 171 12.92 9.42 -4.52
N TYR A 172 13.62 8.67 -5.37
CA TYR A 172 14.73 9.21 -6.12
C TYR A 172 14.87 8.54 -7.48
N ARG A 173 15.64 9.18 -8.36
CA ARG A 173 16.19 8.62 -9.58
C ARG A 173 17.66 8.97 -9.63
N PHE A 174 18.50 7.94 -9.67
CA PHE A 174 19.93 8.09 -9.84
C PHE A 174 20.33 7.29 -11.08
N TYR A 175 20.80 7.98 -12.12
CA TYR A 175 21.10 7.32 -13.39
C TYR A 175 22.20 8.05 -14.15
N ARG A 176 22.80 7.31 -15.08
CA ARG A 176 23.85 7.81 -15.96
C ARG A 176 23.35 8.00 -17.39
N THR A 177 23.79 9.10 -17.99
CA THR A 177 23.67 9.46 -19.41
C THR A 177 25.07 9.45 -20.03
N ALA A 178 25.16 9.78 -21.33
CA ALA A 178 26.45 9.78 -22.03
C ALA A 178 27.47 10.74 -21.39
N ASP A 179 27.04 11.94 -21.00
CA ASP A 179 27.89 13.01 -20.49
C ASP A 179 27.71 13.27 -19.00
N SER A 180 26.71 12.69 -18.34
CA SER A 180 26.36 13.05 -16.96
C SER A 180 25.77 11.95 -16.11
N VAL A 181 25.93 12.11 -14.80
CA VAL A 181 25.21 11.36 -13.76
C VAL A 181 24.21 12.31 -13.12
N ILE A 182 22.96 11.88 -13.03
CA ILE A 182 21.83 12.71 -12.58
C ILE A 182 21.28 12.09 -11.30
N LEU A 183 21.12 12.93 -10.28
CA LEU A 183 20.40 12.61 -9.04
C LEU A 183 19.20 13.54 -8.93
N HIS A 184 18.01 12.95 -9.00
CA HIS A 184 16.75 13.65 -8.79
C HIS A 184 16.02 13.04 -7.60
N VAL A 185 15.76 13.83 -6.56
CA VAL A 185 15.01 13.40 -5.38
C VAL A 185 13.60 13.96 -5.45
N ASN A 186 12.61 13.07 -5.53
CA ASN A 186 11.20 13.40 -5.42
C ASN A 186 10.75 13.27 -3.95
N ASN A 187 10.60 14.40 -3.27
CA ASN A 187 10.31 14.46 -1.85
C ASN A 187 9.07 15.32 -1.57
N PRO A 188 7.86 14.82 -1.92
CA PRO A 188 6.64 15.58 -1.71
C PRO A 188 6.36 15.87 -0.23
N ALA A 189 6.88 15.04 0.67
CA ALA A 189 6.78 15.23 2.11
C ALA A 189 7.77 16.25 2.70
N MET A 190 8.64 16.85 1.87
CA MET A 190 9.65 17.84 2.29
C MET A 190 10.52 17.35 3.46
N ILE A 191 10.76 16.04 3.54
CA ILE A 191 11.59 15.41 4.58
C ILE A 191 13.03 15.89 4.41
N PRO A 192 13.66 16.49 5.43
CA PRO A 192 15.07 16.85 5.34
C PRO A 192 15.94 15.60 5.25
N PHE A 193 16.90 15.60 4.33
CA PHE A 193 17.80 14.48 4.10
C PHE A 193 19.24 14.94 3.88
N TRP A 194 20.17 14.09 4.31
CA TRP A 194 21.58 14.16 3.93
C TRP A 194 21.80 13.32 2.69
N TYR A 195 22.65 13.79 1.78
CA TYR A 195 23.06 13.00 0.62
C TYR A 195 24.58 13.03 0.43
N ARG A 196 25.10 11.97 -0.19
CA ARG A 196 26.48 11.88 -0.68
C ARG A 196 26.49 11.19 -2.03
N VAL A 197 27.30 11.68 -2.95
CA VAL A 197 27.58 11.04 -4.24
C VAL A 197 29.07 10.82 -4.34
N HIS A 198 29.46 9.59 -4.68
CA HIS A 198 30.84 9.19 -4.86
C HIS A 198 31.11 8.84 -6.32
N ARG A 199 32.35 9.07 -6.76
CA ARG A 199 32.92 8.58 -8.02
C ARG A 199 34.20 7.84 -7.72
N ALA A 200 34.29 6.57 -8.11
CA ALA A 200 35.45 5.71 -7.84
C ALA A 200 35.91 5.80 -6.35
N GLY A 201 34.95 5.76 -5.42
CA GLY A 201 35.19 5.84 -3.97
C GLY A 201 35.45 7.24 -3.41
N ARG A 202 35.56 8.29 -4.23
CA ARG A 202 35.77 9.68 -3.76
C ARG A 202 34.47 10.46 -3.76
N THR A 203 34.14 11.13 -2.66
CA THR A 203 32.98 12.04 -2.60
C THR A 203 33.13 13.18 -3.59
N ILE A 204 32.17 13.35 -4.48
CA ILE A 204 32.11 14.46 -5.46
C ILE A 204 31.03 15.48 -5.12
N ALA A 205 30.04 15.10 -4.31
CA ALA A 205 29.00 15.98 -3.82
C ALA A 205 28.43 15.46 -2.50
N SER A 206 28.01 16.37 -1.63
CA SER A 206 27.28 16.06 -0.42
C SER A 206 26.55 17.29 0.08
N GLY A 207 25.49 17.11 0.86
CA GLY A 207 24.78 18.22 1.47
C GLY A 207 23.56 17.80 2.27
N TYR A 208 22.85 18.81 2.79
CA TYR A 208 21.61 18.65 3.54
C TYR A 208 20.51 19.49 2.88
N HIS A 209 19.45 18.84 2.41
CA HIS A 209 18.39 19.48 1.64
C HIS A 209 17.03 18.85 1.93
N THR A 210 15.97 19.54 1.52
CA THR A 210 14.62 18.99 1.37
C THR A 210 14.26 18.74 -0.09
N THR A 211 15.00 19.34 -1.04
CA THR A 211 14.83 19.16 -2.48
C THR A 211 16.19 19.06 -3.15
N LEU A 212 16.32 18.19 -4.15
CA LEU A 212 17.58 18.00 -4.86
C LEU A 212 17.35 17.56 -6.30
N ASN A 213 17.88 18.35 -7.23
CA ASN A 213 17.99 17.98 -8.64
C ASN A 213 19.38 18.40 -9.12
N SER A 214 20.29 17.44 -9.20
CA SER A 214 21.71 17.69 -9.46
C SER A 214 22.20 16.88 -10.65
N LYS A 215 23.02 17.54 -11.48
CA LYS A 215 23.69 16.96 -12.64
C LYS A 215 25.20 17.04 -12.41
N PHE A 216 25.88 15.91 -12.49
CA PHE A 216 27.32 15.79 -12.32
C PHE A 216 27.95 15.32 -13.63
N LEU A 217 29.09 15.90 -14.02
CA LEU A 217 29.79 15.47 -15.24
C LEU A 217 30.25 14.01 -15.10
N ALA A 218 29.86 13.19 -16.08
CA ALA A 218 30.32 11.81 -16.19
C ALA A 218 31.78 11.81 -16.66
N ARG A 219 32.65 11.02 -16.00
CA ARG A 219 34.06 10.90 -16.39
C ARG A 219 34.42 9.45 -16.69
N GLY A 220 34.92 9.22 -17.90
CA GLY A 220 35.47 7.94 -18.33
C GLY A 220 34.55 6.76 -18.02
N LYS A 221 35.16 5.67 -17.54
CA LYS A 221 34.48 4.43 -17.17
C LYS A 221 34.27 4.29 -15.66
N ASP A 222 34.31 5.40 -14.93
CA ASP A 222 34.17 5.36 -13.47
C ASP A 222 32.74 4.95 -13.07
N GLY A 223 32.66 4.09 -12.04
CA GLY A 223 31.41 3.83 -11.32
C GLY A 223 31.08 4.95 -10.35
N TYR A 224 29.78 5.09 -10.06
CA TYR A 224 29.24 6.10 -9.15
C TYR A 224 28.41 5.41 -8.09
N SER A 225 28.40 5.97 -6.88
CA SER A 225 27.50 5.53 -5.83
C SER A 225 26.83 6.71 -5.17
N MET A 226 25.68 6.47 -4.56
CA MET A 226 24.92 7.49 -3.87
C MET A 226 24.33 6.92 -2.59
N GLU A 227 24.34 7.76 -1.55
CA GLU A 227 23.71 7.51 -0.27
C GLU A 227 22.78 8.68 0.07
N ILE A 228 21.55 8.39 0.49
CA ILE A 228 20.61 9.35 1.08
C ILE A 228 20.19 8.84 2.45
N THR A 229 20.34 9.69 3.47
CA THR A 229 19.99 9.38 4.86
C THR A 229 18.98 10.39 5.39
N TYR A 230 17.90 9.91 5.98
CA TYR A 230 16.81 10.76 6.48
C TYR A 230 16.09 10.13 7.67
N LEU A 231 15.32 10.94 8.40
CA LEU A 231 14.45 10.48 9.48
C LEU A 231 13.01 10.44 8.98
N PHE A 232 12.30 9.32 9.20
CA PHE A 232 10.86 9.23 8.95
C PHE A 232 10.23 8.17 9.85
N GLY A 233 9.07 8.48 10.43
CA GLY A 233 8.34 7.56 11.31
C GLY A 233 9.15 7.18 12.56
N GLY A 234 9.89 8.13 13.13
CA GLY A 234 10.78 7.89 14.28
C GLY A 234 12.04 7.06 13.98
N LYS A 235 12.27 6.65 12.71
CA LYS A 235 13.42 5.80 12.34
C LYS A 235 14.33 6.46 11.33
N SER A 236 15.63 6.27 11.51
CA SER A 236 16.64 6.61 10.49
C SER A 236 16.50 5.62 9.33
N LYS A 237 16.41 6.15 8.12
CA LYS A 237 16.33 5.41 6.87
C LYS A 237 17.56 5.76 6.02
N VAL A 238 18.12 4.76 5.38
CA VAL A 238 19.28 4.88 4.50
C VAL A 238 18.93 4.25 3.15
N ILE A 239 19.13 5.01 2.09
CA ILE A 239 19.01 4.58 0.71
C ILE A 239 20.41 4.57 0.12
N GLN A 240 20.80 3.47 -0.50
CA GLN A 240 22.06 3.34 -1.21
C GLN A 240 21.81 2.79 -2.61
N GLU A 241 22.44 3.41 -3.62
CA GLU A 241 22.42 2.91 -4.99
C GLU A 241 23.83 3.00 -5.61
N GLU A 242 24.18 1.96 -6.35
CA GLU A 242 25.41 1.85 -7.12
C GLU A 242 25.08 1.92 -8.62
N LEU A 243 25.81 2.76 -9.33
CA LEU A 243 25.78 2.91 -10.78
C LEU A 243 27.14 2.49 -11.36
N PRO A 244 27.34 1.18 -11.58
CA PRO A 244 28.54 0.70 -12.27
C PRO A 244 28.57 1.21 -13.71
N TYR A 245 29.76 1.33 -14.29
CA TYR A 245 29.88 1.61 -15.71
C TYR A 245 29.60 0.34 -16.52
N VAL A 246 28.56 0.38 -17.34
CA VAL A 246 28.16 -0.74 -18.22
C VAL A 246 28.47 -0.35 -19.67
N GLU A 247 29.44 -1.04 -20.28
CA GLU A 247 29.89 -0.77 -21.65
C GLU A 247 29.00 -1.43 -22.72
N LYS A 248 28.26 -2.49 -22.35
CA LYS A 248 27.38 -3.25 -23.24
C LYS A 248 26.04 -3.50 -22.55
N ASN A 249 24.99 -2.83 -23.00
CA ASN A 249 23.62 -3.22 -22.65
C ASN A 249 23.21 -4.40 -23.54
N LEU A 250 22.80 -5.51 -22.94
CA LEU A 250 22.19 -6.60 -23.67
C LEU A 250 20.77 -6.18 -24.05
N ASN A 251 20.58 -5.69 -25.26
CA ASN A 251 19.26 -5.48 -25.83
C ASN A 251 18.75 -6.81 -26.38
N LEU A 252 17.95 -7.53 -25.60
CA LEU A 252 17.20 -8.68 -26.11
C LEU A 252 15.94 -8.16 -26.79
N ALA A 253 16.00 -7.90 -28.10
CA ALA A 253 14.82 -7.66 -28.90
C ALA A 253 14.25 -9.01 -29.32
N VAL A 254 13.24 -9.51 -28.59
CA VAL A 254 12.54 -10.74 -28.94
C VAL A 254 11.57 -10.45 -30.07
N ASN A 255 11.99 -10.71 -31.30
CA ASN A 255 11.11 -10.75 -32.48
C ASN A 255 10.51 -12.15 -32.61
N THR A 256 9.58 -12.52 -31.74
CA THR A 256 8.78 -13.74 -31.93
C THR A 256 7.47 -13.41 -32.63
N ALA A 257 7.08 -14.25 -33.59
CA ALA A 257 5.73 -14.20 -34.14
C ALA A 257 4.71 -14.48 -33.02
N THR A 258 3.57 -13.78 -33.05
CA THR A 258 2.51 -13.77 -32.03
C THR A 258 1.85 -15.13 -31.76
N THR A 259 2.24 -16.19 -32.47
CA THR A 259 1.76 -17.56 -32.28
C THR A 259 2.86 -18.54 -32.67
N VAL A 260 3.28 -19.40 -31.74
CA VAL A 260 4.24 -20.48 -31.98
C VAL A 260 3.61 -21.78 -31.50
N TYR A 261 3.48 -22.79 -32.37
CA TYR A 261 2.89 -24.08 -32.04
C TYR A 261 3.94 -25.05 -31.47
N PRO A 262 3.56 -26.03 -30.64
CA PRO A 262 4.49 -27.02 -30.08
C PRO A 262 5.28 -27.73 -31.19
N GLY A 263 6.61 -27.62 -31.14
CA GLY A 263 7.53 -28.24 -32.11
C GLY A 263 8.19 -27.28 -33.10
N GLN A 264 7.84 -26.00 -33.12
CA GLN A 264 8.47 -25.03 -34.01
C GLN A 264 9.71 -24.40 -33.35
N LYS A 265 10.86 -24.45 -34.05
CA LYS A 265 12.08 -23.76 -33.61
C LYS A 265 11.92 -22.26 -33.84
N ALA A 266 12.10 -21.47 -32.79
CA ALA A 266 12.25 -20.03 -32.88
C ALA A 266 13.73 -19.70 -32.72
N ASP A 267 14.28 -18.92 -33.64
CA ASP A 267 15.62 -18.37 -33.49
C ASP A 267 15.57 -17.21 -32.48
N VAL A 268 16.46 -17.28 -31.49
CA VAL A 268 16.65 -16.29 -30.42
C VAL A 268 17.85 -15.42 -30.75
#